data_AF-A0A960D201-F1
#
_entry.id   AF-A0A960D201-F1
#
_cell.length_a   1.000
_cell.length_b   1.000
_cell.length_c   1.000
_cell.angle_alpha   90.00
_cell.angle_beta   90.00
_cell.angle_gamma   90.00
#
_symmetry.space_group_name_H-M   'P 1'
#
loop_
_entity.id
_entity.type
_entity.pdbx_description
1 polymer ?
#
loop_
_entity_poly.entity_id
_entity_poly.type
_entity_poly.pdbx_seq_one_letter_code
_entity_poly.pdbx_strand_id
1 'polypeptide(L)' 'MSDDQMLVLNRADLVGLGLSWAEIIDVLEDAFLQKSRGLVQNPPKPKVTSRGDSAFIHAMP' A
#
# COMPACT_ATOMS: atom_id res chain seq x y z
N MET A 1 -10.57 -1.47 -28.20
CA MET A 1 -9.98 -2.36 -27.18
C MET A 1 -8.90 -1.55 -26.53
N SER A 2 -9.02 -1.28 -25.23
CA SER A 2 -7.96 -0.61 -24.49
C SER A 2 -6.76 -1.56 -24.50
N ASP A 3 -5.57 -1.09 -24.84
CA ASP A 3 -4.36 -1.90 -24.63
C ASP A 3 -4.25 -2.15 -23.12
N ASP A 4 -4.16 -3.41 -22.70
CA ASP A 4 -3.99 -3.82 -21.31
C ASP A 4 -2.56 -3.45 -20.84
N GLN A 5 -2.34 -2.15 -20.60
CA GLN A 5 -1.07 -1.60 -20.16
C GLN A 5 -1.05 -1.45 -18.65
N MET A 6 0.06 -1.89 -18.03
CA MET A 6 0.33 -1.72 -16.60
C MET A 6 1.51 -0.76 -16.42
N LEU A 7 1.30 0.31 -15.66
CA LEU A 7 2.39 1.17 -15.22
C LEU A 7 3.19 0.46 -14.13
N VAL A 8 4.47 0.21 -14.39
CA VAL A 8 5.40 -0.38 -13.42
C VAL A 8 6.33 0.72 -12.92
N LEU A 9 6.27 1.01 -11.62
CA LEU A 9 7.15 1.98 -10.96
C LEU A 9 8.21 1.22 -10.16
N ASN A 10 9.49 1.45 -10.48
CA ASN A 10 10.60 0.97 -9.70
C ASN A 10 10.95 1.97 -8.57
N ARG A 11 11.96 1.63 -7.75
CA ARG A 11 12.40 2.50 -6.65
C ARG A 11 12.85 3.90 -7.10
N ALA A 12 13.58 4.01 -8.20
CA ALA A 12 14.06 5.29 -8.70
C ALA A 12 12.89 6.16 -9.17
N ASP A 13 11.88 5.56 -9.81
CA ASP A 13 10.66 6.28 -10.19
C ASP A 13 9.93 6.82 -8.95
N LEU A 14 9.77 5.99 -7.90
CA LEU A 14 9.15 6.41 -6.64
C LEU A 14 9.91 7.54 -5.94
N VAL A 15 11.24 7.48 -5.92
CA VAL A 15 12.07 8.56 -5.35
C VAL A 15 11.96 9.83 -6.20
N GLY A 16 11.89 9.69 -7.53
CA GLY A 16 11.73 10.78 -8.47
C GLY A 16 10.40 11.54 -8.36
N LEU A 17 9.37 10.93 -7.78
CA LEU A 17 8.10 11.60 -7.48
C LEU A 17 8.26 12.73 -6.46
N GLY A 18 9.29 12.69 -5.61
CA GLY A 18 9.59 13.76 -4.66
C GLY A 18 8.50 13.98 -3.60
N LEU A 19 7.72 12.95 -3.27
CA LEU A 19 6.62 13.03 -2.28
C LEU A 19 7.15 13.57 -0.95
N SER A 20 6.51 14.63 -0.47
CA SER A 20 6.83 15.23 0.81
C SER A 20 6.17 14.47 1.96
N TRP A 21 6.71 14.64 3.17
CA TRP A 21 6.09 14.09 4.37
C TRP A 21 4.71 14.67 4.65
N ALA A 22 4.46 15.94 4.29
CA ALA A 22 3.15 16.57 4.45
C ALA A 22 2.09 15.83 3.61
N GLU A 23 2.37 15.60 2.32
CA GLU A 23 1.45 14.87 1.43
C GLU A 23 1.20 13.43 1.90
N ILE A 24 2.23 12.74 2.40
CA ILE A 24 2.08 11.38 2.94
C ILE A 24 1.16 11.39 4.18
N ILE A 25 1.34 12.36 5.08
CA ILE A 25 0.53 12.48 6.29
C ILE A 25 -0.92 12.79 5.95
N ASP A 26 -1.16 13.73 5.04
CA ASP A 26 -2.51 14.12 4.61
C ASP A 26 -3.28 12.93 4.02
N VAL A 27 -2.63 12.12 3.16
CA VAL A 27 -3.24 10.91 2.58
C VAL A 27 -3.50 9.84 3.64
N LEU A 28 -2.60 9.66 4.60
CA LEU A 28 -2.80 8.70 5.69
C LEU A 28 -3.97 9.09 6.59
N GLU A 29 -4.06 10.37 6.97
CA GLU A 29 -5.17 10.88 7.78
C GLU A 29 -6.52 10.63 7.11
N ASP A 30 -6.64 11.00 5.82
CA ASP A 30 -7.86 10.77 5.05
C ASP A 30 -8.21 9.28 4.97
N ALA A 31 -7.24 8.39 4.72
CA ALA A 31 -7.47 6.95 4.68
C ALA A 31 -8.03 6.40 6.00
N PHE A 32 -7.55 6.88 7.15
CA PHE A 32 -8.09 6.50 8.46
C PHE A 32 -9.47 7.09 8.73
N LEU A 33 -9.74 8.34 8.30
CA LEU A 33 -11.07 8.94 8.40
C LEU A 33 -12.10 8.16 7.58
N GLN A 34 -11.77 7.79 6.33
CA GLN A 34 -12.61 6.93 5.49
C GLN A 34 -12.87 5.57 6.15
N LYS A 35 -11.84 4.96 6.75
CA LYS A 35 -11.98 3.71 7.51
C LYS A 35 -12.94 3.86 8.69
N SER A 36 -12.83 4.93 9.47
CA SER A 36 -13.73 5.18 10.62
C SER A 36 -15.19 5.37 10.21
N ARG A 37 -15.43 5.89 9.00
CA ARG A 37 -16.76 6.06 8.41
C ARG A 37 -17.30 4.79 7.75
N GLY A 38 -16.55 3.69 7.78
CA GLY A 38 -16.94 2.42 7.17
C GLY A 38 -16.91 2.43 5.64
N LEU A 39 -16.17 3.36 5.02
CA LEU A 39 -16.12 3.54 3.55
C LEU A 39 -15.12 2.62 2.86
N VAL A 40 -14.26 1.93 3.62
CA VAL A 40 -13.25 1.01 3.08
C VAL A 40 -13.31 -0.34 3.79
N GLN A 41 -12.92 -1.38 3.06
CA GLN A 41 -12.68 -2.71 3.62
C GLN A 41 -11.17 -2.90 3.78
N ASN A 42 -10.73 -3.27 4.97
CA ASN A 42 -9.34 -3.59 5.27
C ASN A 42 -9.32 -4.88 6.09
N PRO A 43 -9.41 -6.04 5.42
CA PRO A 43 -9.52 -7.32 6.10
C PRO A 43 -8.23 -7.63 6.90
N PRO A 44 -8.29 -8.50 7.93
CA PRO A 44 -7.10 -8.92 8.64
C PRO A 44 -6.05 -9.49 7.69
N LYS A 45 -4.77 -9.18 7.94
CA LYS A 45 -3.65 -9.68 7.13
C LYS A 45 -3.70 -11.21 7.07
N PRO A 46 -3.77 -11.82 5.87
CA PRO A 46 -3.70 -13.26 5.75
C PRO A 46 -2.40 -13.79 6.35
N LYS A 47 -2.49 -14.92 7.05
CA LYS A 47 -1.30 -15.62 7.56
C LYS A 47 -0.55 -16.21 6.37
N VAL A 48 0.71 -15.82 6.20
CA VAL A 48 1.61 -16.42 5.20
C VAL A 48 2.82 -16.97 5.93
N THR A 49 3.08 -18.26 5.77
CA THR A 49 4.21 -18.93 6.42
C THR A 49 5.50 -18.56 5.68
N SER A 50 6.47 -18.03 6.42
CA SER A 50 7.81 -17.70 5.94
C SER A 50 8.76 -18.91 6.04
N ARG A 51 9.97 -18.78 5.45
CA ARG A 51 11.03 -19.79 5.59
C ARG A 51 11.74 -19.61 6.94
N GLY A 52 11.39 -20.46 7.91
CA GLY A 52 12.00 -20.47 9.23
C GLY A 52 11.63 -19.25 10.09
N ASP A 53 12.14 -19.24 11.31
CA ASP A 53 11.66 -18.33 12.36
C ASP A 53 12.24 -16.91 12.27
N SER A 54 13.20 -16.67 11.38
CA SER A 54 13.89 -15.38 11.19
C SER A 54 13.37 -14.53 10.04
N ALA A 55 12.33 -14.98 9.32
CA ALA A 55 11.76 -14.29 8.18
C ALA A 55 10.26 -14.07 8.35
N PHE A 56 9.71 -13.08 7.64
CA PHE A 56 8.28 -12.82 7.61
C PHE A 56 7.84 -12.43 6.19
N ILE A 57 6.58 -12.73 5.87
CA ILE A 57 5.90 -12.28 4.66
C ILE A 57 4.45 -12.01 5.02
N HIS A 58 3.91 -10.88 4.55
CA HIS A 58 2.52 -10.50 4.81
C HIS A 58 1.87 -10.11 3.49
N ALA A 59 0.72 -10.72 3.20
CA ALA A 59 -0.21 -10.13 2.24
C ALA A 59 -0.98 -9.02 2.95
N MET A 60 -1.04 -7.84 2.35
CA MET A 60 -1.83 -6.70 2.83
C MET A 60 -2.68 -6.20 1.65
N PRO A 61 -3.85 -6.81 1.42
CA PRO A 61 -4.78 -6.35 0.39
C PRO A 61 -5.45 -5.03 0.76
#